data_AF-A0AAJ6YIM0-F1
#
_entry.id   AF-A0AAJ6YIM0-F1
#
_cell.length_a   1.000
_cell.length_b   1.000
_cell.length_c   1.000
_cell.angle_alpha   90.00
_cell.angle_beta   90.00
_cell.angle_gamma   90.00
#
_symmetry.space_group_name_H-M   'P 1'
#
loop_
_entity.id
_entity.type
_entity.pdbx_description
1 polymer ?
#
loop_
_entity_poly.entity_id
_entity_poly.type
_entity_poly.pdbx_seq_one_letter_code
_entity_poly.pdbx_strand_id
1 'polypeptide(L)'
;MSVENISILVKQFSNYIQHDCRGAEIFTYGIACTGLLTAFYKVRPFSRFTKPNDVPKHFFTKKVLLEGTVKNVEFDGVSYLLVDHKPLIPLPRLNSNYLPVKIAGVNVTSNGINWLQTIIKGQKITFIPISTDSKFLTCIVNVLENNKEPLSAGKELVKIGFGTVEELPSSSAADKNVKVYVKSLKLAQKWAERQRNGIWQKKNPLTLTWKLRNILEQKLRARLPVILVKYFNI
;
A
#
# COMPACT_ATOMS: atom_id res chain seq x y z
N MET A 1 26.51 -66.66 30.53
CA MET A 1 26.13 -65.89 29.33
C MET A 1 27.07 -64.69 29.27
N SER A 2 28.01 -64.65 28.32
CA SER A 2 29.10 -63.66 28.30
C SER A 2 28.58 -62.23 28.09
N VAL A 3 29.24 -61.24 28.69
CA VAL A 3 28.90 -59.81 28.59
C VAL A 3 28.84 -59.34 27.12
N GLU A 4 29.63 -59.97 26.24
CA GLU A 4 29.61 -59.74 24.80
C GLU A 4 28.25 -60.05 24.16
N ASN A 5 27.60 -61.16 24.54
CA ASN A 5 26.30 -61.55 23.98
C ASN A 5 25.18 -60.56 24.34
N ILE A 6 25.24 -59.99 25.54
CA ILE A 6 24.29 -58.95 25.98
C ILE A 6 24.51 -57.67 25.16
N SER A 7 25.77 -57.28 24.93
CA SER A 7 26.09 -56.10 24.12
C SER A 7 25.65 -56.22 22.66
N ILE A 8 25.74 -57.42 22.08
CA ILE A 8 25.29 -57.71 20.71
C ILE A 8 23.77 -57.63 20.61
N LEU A 9 23.05 -58.21 21.57
CA LEU A 9 21.59 -58.11 21.63
C LEU A 9 21.11 -56.68 21.79
N VAL A 10 21.71 -55.89 22.69
CA VAL A 10 21.36 -54.47 22.87
C VAL A 10 21.60 -53.66 21.58
N LYS A 11 22.71 -53.92 20.87
CA LYS A 11 22.99 -53.28 19.58
C LYS A 11 21.96 -53.67 18.51
N GLN A 12 21.57 -54.94 18.43
CA GLN A 12 20.55 -55.41 17.49
C GLN A 12 19.19 -54.80 17.79
N PHE A 13 18.77 -54.76 19.07
CA PHE A 13 17.53 -54.11 19.49
C PHE A 13 17.55 -52.60 19.21
N SER A 14 18.66 -51.93 19.51
CA SER A 14 18.78 -50.50 19.23
C SER A 14 18.72 -50.21 17.73
N ASN A 15 19.37 -51.02 16.90
CA ASN A 15 19.29 -50.89 15.43
C ASN A 15 17.88 -51.18 14.92
N TYR A 16 17.17 -52.16 15.49
CA TYR A 16 15.80 -52.47 15.11
C TYR A 16 14.84 -51.31 15.44
N ILE A 17 14.89 -50.79 16.68
CA ILE A 17 14.09 -49.64 17.11
C ILE A 17 14.42 -48.42 16.24
N GLN A 18 15.70 -48.17 15.98
CA GLN A 18 16.13 -47.02 15.16
C GLN A 18 15.70 -47.15 13.70
N HIS A 19 15.64 -48.36 13.14
CA HIS A 19 15.14 -48.60 11.78
C HIS A 19 13.62 -48.35 11.69
N ASP A 20 12.86 -48.73 12.72
CA ASP A 20 11.40 -48.53 12.77
C ASP A 20 11.03 -47.04 12.91
N CYS A 21 11.81 -46.27 13.69
CA CYS A 21 11.59 -44.82 13.84
C CYS A 21 11.95 -44.01 12.59
N ARG A 22 12.90 -44.45 11.76
CA ARG A 22 13.29 -43.72 10.52
C ARG A 22 12.12 -43.58 9.54
N GLY A 23 11.26 -44.59 9.44
CA GLY A 23 10.06 -44.53 8.59
C GLY A 23 9.07 -43.46 9.05
N ALA A 24 8.79 -43.41 10.37
CA ALA A 24 7.92 -42.41 10.96
C ALA A 24 8.50 -40.99 10.82
N GLU A 25 9.81 -40.85 10.98
CA GLU A 25 10.52 -39.58 10.81
C GLU A 25 10.41 -39.05 9.36
N ILE A 26 10.65 -39.91 8.35
CA ILE A 26 10.47 -39.53 6.95
C ILE A 26 9.02 -39.12 6.65
N PHE A 27 8.04 -39.85 7.20
CA PHE A 27 6.63 -39.55 7.00
C PHE A 27 6.23 -38.20 7.60
N THR A 28 6.66 -37.94 8.84
CA THR A 28 6.41 -36.66 9.52
C THR A 28 7.08 -35.48 8.80
N TYR A 29 8.32 -35.64 8.33
CA TYR A 29 8.97 -34.64 7.48
C TYR A 29 8.26 -34.45 6.13
N GLY A 30 7.73 -35.51 5.53
CA GLY A 30 6.92 -35.44 4.32
C GLY A 30 5.65 -34.60 4.52
N ILE A 31 4.91 -34.84 5.60
CA ILE A 31 3.73 -34.05 5.95
C ILE A 31 4.10 -32.59 6.25
N ALA A 32 5.17 -32.37 7.01
CA ALA A 32 5.63 -31.01 7.32
C ALA A 32 6.03 -30.24 6.05
N CYS A 33 6.75 -30.89 5.14
CA CYS A 33 7.21 -30.29 3.89
C CYS A 33 6.05 -29.96 2.94
N THR A 34 5.08 -30.87 2.80
CA THR A 34 3.89 -30.63 1.96
C THR A 34 3.02 -29.49 2.52
N GLY A 35 2.85 -29.42 3.84
CA GLY A 35 2.17 -28.31 4.52
C GLY A 35 2.88 -26.97 4.29
N LEU A 36 4.20 -26.94 4.43
CA LEU A 36 5.03 -25.75 4.22
C LEU A 36 4.98 -25.27 2.76
N LEU A 37 5.12 -26.18 1.79
CA LEU A 37 5.02 -25.87 0.36
C LEU A 37 3.65 -25.29 -0.02
N THR A 38 2.59 -25.87 0.53
CA THR A 38 1.21 -25.38 0.31
C THR A 38 1.05 -23.97 0.89
N ALA A 39 1.58 -23.71 2.08
CA ALA A 39 1.56 -22.39 2.69
C ALA A 39 2.36 -21.37 1.86
N PHE A 40 3.56 -21.72 1.39
CA PHE A 40 4.37 -20.85 0.53
C PHE A 40 3.69 -20.54 -0.80
N TYR A 41 3.03 -21.52 -1.43
CA TYR A 41 2.29 -21.30 -2.67
C TYR A 41 1.10 -20.35 -2.49
N LYS A 42 0.45 -20.40 -1.33
CA LYS A 42 -0.73 -19.59 -1.02
C LYS A 42 -0.38 -18.16 -0.59
N VAL A 43 0.63 -18.00 0.28
CA VAL A 43 1.07 -16.70 0.82
C VAL A 43 1.96 -15.95 -0.17
N ARG A 44 2.73 -16.68 -1.00
CA ARG A 44 3.68 -16.11 -1.97
C ARG A 44 4.65 -15.09 -1.33
N PRO A 45 5.37 -15.46 -0.25
CA PRO A 45 6.18 -14.51 0.53
C PRO A 45 7.33 -13.88 -0.27
N PHE A 46 7.74 -14.55 -1.36
CA PHE A 46 8.83 -14.12 -2.24
C PHE A 46 8.33 -13.48 -3.55
N SER A 47 7.02 -13.47 -3.81
CA SER A 47 6.52 -13.01 -5.11
C SER A 47 6.56 -11.50 -5.20
N ARG A 48 7.27 -11.02 -6.22
CA ARG A 48 7.23 -9.63 -6.65
C ARG A 48 6.18 -9.47 -7.74
N PHE A 49 5.18 -8.64 -7.48
CA PHE A 49 4.21 -8.23 -8.50
C PHE A 49 4.87 -7.23 -9.45
N THR A 50 4.86 -7.57 -10.74
CA THR A 50 5.41 -6.71 -11.80
C THR A 50 4.32 -6.25 -12.75
N LYS A 51 3.32 -7.11 -12.99
CA LYS A 51 2.13 -6.78 -13.77
C LYS A 51 0.91 -6.64 -12.85
N PRO A 52 -0.08 -5.81 -13.21
CA PRO A 52 -1.34 -5.70 -12.46
C PRO A 52 -2.04 -7.06 -12.29
N ASN A 53 -2.03 -7.89 -13.34
CA ASN A 53 -2.65 -9.22 -13.33
C ASN A 53 -1.92 -10.26 -12.48
N ASP A 54 -0.69 -10.00 -12.04
CA ASP A 54 0.05 -10.92 -11.17
C ASP A 54 -0.51 -10.91 -9.74
N VAL A 55 -1.25 -9.85 -9.37
CA VAL A 55 -1.81 -9.66 -8.03
C VAL A 55 -3.02 -10.58 -7.84
N PRO A 56 -2.99 -11.50 -6.85
CA PRO A 56 -4.07 -12.44 -6.63
C PRO A 56 -5.37 -11.76 -6.16
N LYS A 57 -6.53 -12.33 -6.56
CA LYS A 57 -7.87 -11.82 -6.19
C LYS A 57 -8.08 -11.61 -4.69
N HIS A 58 -7.46 -12.43 -3.85
CA HIS A 58 -7.60 -12.32 -2.40
C HIS A 58 -6.95 -11.06 -1.80
N PHE A 59 -6.00 -10.43 -2.49
CA PHE A 59 -5.43 -9.14 -2.06
C PHE A 59 -6.47 -8.02 -2.16
N PHE A 60 -7.36 -8.09 -3.16
CA PHE A 60 -8.44 -7.12 -3.36
C PHE A 60 -9.58 -7.31 -2.36
N THR A 61 -9.90 -8.55 -1.99
CA THR A 61 -10.97 -8.83 -1.01
C THR A 61 -10.52 -8.60 0.42
N LYS A 62 -9.29 -9.02 0.78
CA LYS A 62 -8.73 -8.84 2.12
C LYS A 62 -8.06 -7.48 2.35
N LYS A 63 -7.92 -6.66 1.30
CA LYS A 63 -7.23 -5.36 1.34
C LYS A 63 -5.84 -5.46 1.97
N VAL A 64 -5.07 -6.43 1.51
CA VAL A 64 -3.71 -6.67 2.02
C VAL A 64 -2.83 -5.48 1.68
N LEU A 65 -2.12 -4.97 2.68
CA LEU A 65 -1.17 -3.88 2.53
C LEU A 65 0.08 -4.39 1.83
N LEU A 66 0.44 -3.73 0.74
CA LEU A 66 1.66 -3.97 -0.03
C LEU A 66 2.66 -2.85 0.24
N GLU A 67 3.94 -3.18 0.25
CA GLU A 67 5.02 -2.21 0.41
C GLU A 67 5.83 -2.08 -0.87
N GLY A 68 6.39 -0.90 -1.10
CA GLY A 68 7.24 -0.67 -2.26
C GLY A 68 7.95 0.67 -2.21
N THR A 69 8.79 0.93 -3.20
CA THR A 69 9.45 2.22 -3.39
C THR A 69 9.07 2.79 -4.75
N VAL A 70 8.65 4.04 -4.81
CA VAL A 70 8.31 4.67 -6.09
C VAL A 70 9.59 5.01 -6.83
N LYS A 71 9.76 4.47 -8.04
CA LYS A 71 10.95 4.71 -8.87
C LYS A 71 10.74 5.85 -9.85
N ASN A 72 9.58 5.88 -10.46
CA ASN A 72 9.22 6.91 -11.41
C ASN A 72 7.72 7.20 -11.42
N VAL A 73 7.33 8.28 -12.06
CA VAL A 73 5.94 8.66 -12.30
C VAL A 73 5.78 8.89 -13.79
N GLU A 74 4.82 8.21 -14.39
CA GLU A 74 4.55 8.26 -15.82
C GLU A 74 3.11 8.68 -16.10
N PHE A 75 2.87 9.06 -17.35
CA PHE A 75 1.58 9.52 -17.82
C PHE A 75 1.33 8.96 -19.24
N ASP A 76 0.35 8.06 -19.35
CA ASP A 76 -0.19 7.54 -20.62
C ASP A 76 -1.71 7.78 -20.64
N GLY A 77 -2.10 9.05 -20.77
CA GLY A 77 -3.49 9.52 -20.62
C GLY A 77 -4.00 9.54 -19.16
N VAL A 78 -3.53 8.60 -18.33
CA VAL A 78 -3.76 8.55 -16.89
C VAL A 78 -2.41 8.52 -16.19
N SER A 79 -2.28 9.26 -15.08
CA SER A 79 -1.06 9.24 -14.27
C SER A 79 -0.96 7.94 -13.47
N TYR A 80 0.18 7.27 -13.55
CA TYR A 80 0.49 6.10 -12.72
C TYR A 80 1.93 6.15 -12.19
N LEU A 81 2.13 5.50 -11.05
CA LEU A 81 3.40 5.39 -10.35
C LEU A 81 4.06 4.08 -10.75
N LEU A 82 5.34 4.12 -11.11
CA LEU A 82 6.15 2.91 -11.27
C LEU A 82 6.74 2.53 -9.91
N VAL A 83 6.19 1.47 -9.32
CA VAL A 83 6.50 1.03 -7.97
C VAL A 83 7.39 -0.21 -8.01
N ASP A 84 8.54 -0.11 -7.37
CA ASP A 84 9.38 -1.26 -7.02
C ASP A 84 8.78 -1.95 -5.80
N HIS A 85 7.89 -2.92 -6.05
CA HIS A 85 7.23 -3.67 -4.99
C HIS A 85 8.23 -4.54 -4.22
N LYS A 86 8.20 -4.44 -2.89
CA LYS A 86 9.04 -5.21 -1.99
C LYS A 86 8.26 -6.44 -1.49
N PRO A 87 8.70 -7.67 -1.80
CA PRO A 87 8.08 -8.89 -1.25
C PRO A 87 8.34 -8.97 0.26
N LEU A 88 7.59 -9.83 0.95
CA LEU A 88 7.75 -10.03 2.41
C LEU A 88 9.16 -10.49 2.76
N ILE A 89 9.74 -11.38 1.94
CA ILE A 89 11.11 -11.84 2.10
C ILE A 89 11.92 -11.41 0.87
N PRO A 90 12.93 -10.54 1.04
CA PRO A 90 13.72 -10.03 -0.09
C PRO A 90 14.63 -11.13 -0.65
N LEU A 91 14.55 -11.35 -1.97
CA LEU A 91 15.47 -12.21 -2.71
C LEU A 91 16.51 -11.37 -3.49
N PRO A 92 17.72 -11.91 -3.74
CA PRO A 92 18.71 -11.27 -4.60
C PRO A 92 18.13 -11.00 -6.00
N ARG A 93 18.43 -9.82 -6.54
CA ARG A 93 17.73 -9.24 -7.68
C ARG A 93 18.16 -9.90 -8.99
N LEU A 94 17.21 -10.45 -9.76
CA LEU A 94 17.43 -10.79 -11.16
C LEU A 94 16.97 -9.70 -12.13
N ASN A 95 15.78 -9.12 -11.94
CA ASN A 95 15.20 -8.16 -12.89
C ASN A 95 14.67 -6.87 -12.23
N SER A 96 14.72 -5.76 -12.96
CA SER A 96 14.29 -4.41 -12.53
C SER A 96 12.90 -4.02 -13.05
N ASN A 97 11.92 -4.92 -12.93
CA ASN A 97 10.56 -4.64 -13.41
C ASN A 97 9.73 -3.87 -12.35
N TYR A 98 8.93 -2.90 -12.78
CA TYR A 98 8.14 -2.05 -11.89
C TYR A 98 6.65 -2.29 -12.07
N LEU A 99 5.91 -2.25 -10.96
CA LEU A 99 4.46 -2.38 -10.95
C LEU A 99 3.82 -1.01 -11.24
N PRO A 100 3.01 -0.86 -12.30
CA PRO A 100 2.28 0.37 -12.56
C PRO A 100 1.09 0.50 -11.60
N VAL A 101 1.06 1.56 -10.80
CA VAL A 101 0.06 1.81 -9.76
C VAL A 101 -0.64 3.16 -9.98
N LYS A 102 -1.95 3.14 -10.21
CA LYS A 102 -2.80 4.34 -10.28
C LYS A 102 -3.31 4.70 -8.88
N ILE A 103 -3.28 5.99 -8.52
CA ILE A 103 -3.87 6.48 -7.27
C ILE A 103 -5.41 6.41 -7.38
N ALA A 104 -6.03 5.74 -6.44
CA ALA A 104 -7.47 5.51 -6.42
C ALA A 104 -8.27 6.78 -6.10
N GLY A 105 -9.31 7.03 -6.90
CA GLY A 105 -10.32 8.07 -6.67
C GLY A 105 -9.82 9.48 -6.89
N VAL A 106 -8.71 9.64 -7.61
CA VAL A 106 -8.09 10.94 -7.88
C VAL A 106 -7.73 11.01 -9.36
N ASN A 107 -8.27 12.03 -10.03
CA ASN A 107 -7.82 12.45 -11.35
C ASN A 107 -6.72 13.52 -11.16
N VAL A 108 -5.50 13.20 -11.59
CA VAL A 108 -4.32 14.04 -11.39
C VAL A 108 -4.16 14.99 -12.56
N THR A 109 -3.91 16.27 -12.27
CA THR A 109 -3.62 17.27 -13.32
C THR A 109 -2.13 17.32 -13.66
N SER A 110 -1.78 18.03 -14.74
CA SER A 110 -0.38 18.20 -15.17
C SER A 110 0.54 18.71 -14.05
N ASN A 111 0.08 19.67 -13.24
CA ASN A 111 0.84 20.16 -12.08
C ASN A 111 0.97 19.09 -10.98
N GLY A 112 -0.03 18.23 -10.84
CA GLY A 112 0.00 17.10 -9.91
C GLY A 112 1.03 16.04 -10.29
N ILE A 113 1.29 15.83 -11.59
CA ILE A 113 2.35 14.93 -12.05
C ILE A 113 3.71 15.44 -11.58
N ASN A 114 3.99 16.74 -11.74
CA ASN A 114 5.24 17.34 -11.27
C ASN A 114 5.38 17.24 -9.74
N TRP A 115 4.28 17.46 -9.01
CA TRP A 115 4.26 17.30 -7.56
C TRP A 115 4.55 15.85 -7.14
N LEU A 116 3.95 14.87 -7.81
CA LEU A 116 4.22 13.44 -7.60
C LEU A 116 5.69 13.10 -7.86
N GLN A 117 6.25 13.61 -8.95
CA GLN A 117 7.67 13.42 -9.29
C GLN A 117 8.61 14.04 -8.26
N THR A 118 8.22 15.17 -7.65
CA THR A 118 9.07 15.87 -6.67
C THR A 118 9.00 15.25 -5.29
N ILE A 119 7.79 14.91 -4.83
CA ILE A 119 7.55 14.50 -3.44
C ILE A 119 7.57 12.98 -3.27
N ILE A 120 7.01 12.23 -4.24
CA ILE A 120 6.80 10.78 -4.08
C ILE A 120 7.94 9.96 -4.69
N LYS A 121 8.60 10.46 -5.74
CA LYS A 121 9.71 9.74 -6.38
C LYS A 121 10.82 9.45 -5.35
N GLY A 122 11.25 8.20 -5.29
CA GLY A 122 12.27 7.72 -4.34
C GLY A 122 11.74 7.38 -2.95
N GLN A 123 10.47 7.70 -2.63
CA GLN A 123 9.92 7.43 -1.31
C GLN A 123 9.43 5.99 -1.16
N LYS A 124 9.49 5.50 0.08
CA LYS A 124 8.82 4.25 0.48
C LYS A 124 7.32 4.51 0.63
N ILE A 125 6.53 3.66 0.02
CA ILE A 125 5.08 3.73 0.05
C ILE A 125 4.49 2.41 0.52
N THR A 126 3.35 2.52 1.18
CA THR A 126 2.44 1.41 1.40
C THR A 126 1.22 1.63 0.53
N PHE A 127 0.72 0.58 -0.10
CA PHE A 127 -0.40 0.69 -1.01
C PHE A 127 -1.37 -0.48 -0.87
N ILE A 128 -2.66 -0.19 -0.99
CA ILE A 128 -3.74 -1.17 -0.83
C ILE A 128 -4.46 -1.29 -2.18
N PRO A 129 -4.47 -2.48 -2.80
CA PRO A 129 -5.14 -2.69 -4.08
C PRO A 129 -6.66 -2.62 -3.93
N ILE A 130 -7.29 -1.85 -4.82
CA ILE A 130 -8.74 -1.67 -4.88
C ILE A 130 -9.32 -2.42 -6.07
N SER A 131 -8.81 -2.13 -7.26
CA SER A 131 -9.23 -2.74 -8.53
C SER A 131 -8.01 -2.95 -9.40
N THR A 132 -8.14 -3.84 -10.37
CA THR A 132 -7.10 -4.14 -11.35
C THR A 132 -7.62 -3.85 -12.74
N ASP A 133 -6.80 -3.19 -13.53
CA ASP A 133 -7.03 -2.93 -14.95
C ASP A 133 -5.91 -3.62 -15.75
N SER A 134 -6.08 -3.74 -17.07
CA SER A 134 -5.08 -4.41 -17.92
C SER A 134 -3.71 -3.71 -17.91
N LYS A 135 -3.71 -2.38 -17.77
CA LYS A 135 -2.50 -1.54 -17.79
C LYS A 135 -1.99 -1.16 -16.40
N PHE A 136 -2.87 -0.91 -15.44
CA PHE A 136 -2.49 -0.35 -14.14
C PHE A 136 -3.26 -1.00 -12.98
N LEU A 137 -2.64 -1.01 -11.81
CA LEU A 137 -3.27 -1.43 -10.57
C LEU A 137 -3.79 -0.20 -9.82
N THR A 138 -5.10 -0.12 -9.56
CA THR A 138 -5.69 1.02 -8.85
C THR A 138 -5.60 0.79 -7.34
N CYS A 139 -4.88 1.68 -6.64
CA CYS A 139 -4.54 1.52 -5.22
C CYS A 139 -4.77 2.79 -4.39
N ILE A 140 -5.08 2.61 -3.11
CA ILE A 140 -4.87 3.66 -2.10
C ILE A 140 -3.37 3.70 -1.81
N VAL A 141 -2.73 4.85 -1.99
CA VAL A 141 -1.29 5.02 -1.79
C VAL A 141 -1.04 5.91 -0.58
N ASN A 142 -0.22 5.40 0.35
CA ASN A 142 0.24 6.13 1.52
C ASN A 142 1.77 6.20 1.50
N VAL A 143 2.31 7.40 1.72
CA VAL A 143 3.74 7.64 1.83
C VAL A 143 4.18 7.40 3.27
N LEU A 144 5.20 6.58 3.46
CA LEU A 144 5.79 6.32 4.75
C LEU A 144 6.90 7.34 4.99
N GLU A 145 6.61 8.35 5.80
CA GLU A 145 7.62 9.30 6.27
C GLU A 145 8.15 8.83 7.64
N ASN A 146 9.47 8.85 7.83
CA ASN A 146 10.07 8.39 9.08
C ASN A 146 9.49 9.15 10.30
N ASN A 147 9.01 8.41 11.29
CA ASN A 147 8.45 8.91 12.57
C ASN A 147 7.15 9.75 12.50
N LYS A 148 6.43 9.75 11.37
CA LYS A 148 5.12 10.43 11.25
C LYS A 148 4.01 9.48 10.82
N GLU A 149 2.77 9.91 11.01
CA GLU A 149 1.61 9.20 10.49
C GLU A 149 1.71 9.07 8.95
N PRO A 150 1.30 7.92 8.38
CA PRO A 150 1.38 7.70 6.95
C PRO A 150 0.51 8.71 6.20
N LEU A 151 1.13 9.43 5.26
CA LEU A 151 0.48 10.49 4.52
C LEU A 151 -0.21 9.92 3.29
N SER A 152 -1.54 10.07 3.20
CA SER A 152 -2.27 9.58 2.02
C SER A 152 -1.99 10.48 0.81
N ALA A 153 -1.29 9.95 -0.19
CA ALA A 153 -0.85 10.68 -1.37
C ALA A 153 -2.03 11.31 -2.12
N GLY A 154 -3.12 10.55 -2.29
CA GLY A 154 -4.32 11.04 -2.96
C GLY A 154 -5.01 12.19 -2.23
N LYS A 155 -5.09 12.12 -0.89
CA LYS A 155 -5.69 13.17 -0.07
C LYS A 155 -4.93 14.48 -0.18
N GLU A 156 -3.60 14.43 -0.11
CA GLU A 156 -2.78 15.64 -0.20
C GLU A 156 -2.78 16.25 -1.61
N LEU A 157 -2.74 15.42 -2.65
CA LEU A 157 -2.91 15.86 -4.04
C LEU A 157 -4.19 16.69 -4.23
N VAL A 158 -5.31 16.16 -3.73
CA VAL A 158 -6.62 16.83 -3.83
C VAL A 158 -6.66 18.08 -2.95
N LYS A 159 -6.10 18.02 -1.74
CA LYS A 159 -6.06 19.15 -0.79
C LYS A 159 -5.29 20.35 -1.35
N ILE A 160 -4.16 20.11 -2.02
CA ILE A 160 -3.36 21.16 -2.69
C ILE A 160 -4.06 21.66 -3.97
N GLY A 161 -5.08 20.96 -4.46
CA GLY A 161 -5.81 21.31 -5.68
C GLY A 161 -5.04 20.94 -6.95
N PHE A 162 -4.19 19.91 -6.89
CA PHE A 162 -3.48 19.34 -8.03
C PHE A 162 -4.15 18.06 -8.57
N GLY A 163 -5.25 17.64 -7.97
CA GLY A 163 -6.15 16.63 -8.51
C GLY A 163 -7.59 16.89 -8.09
N THR A 164 -8.52 16.25 -8.82
CA THR A 164 -9.95 16.25 -8.52
C THR A 164 -10.39 14.85 -8.09
N VAL A 165 -11.45 14.76 -7.30
CA VAL A 165 -11.98 13.45 -6.89
C VAL A 165 -12.65 12.78 -8.08
N GLU A 166 -12.23 11.55 -8.37
CA GLU A 166 -12.80 10.65 -9.38
C GLU A 166 -13.69 9.62 -8.68
N GLU A 167 -14.77 9.20 -9.32
CA GLU A 167 -15.61 8.13 -8.80
C GLU A 167 -14.89 6.79 -8.89
N LEU A 168 -14.99 6.00 -7.81
CA LEU A 168 -14.44 4.65 -7.76
C LEU A 168 -15.48 3.62 -8.22
N PRO A 169 -15.06 2.49 -8.81
CA PRO A 169 -15.97 1.45 -9.24
C PRO A 169 -16.82 0.94 -8.08
N SER A 170 -18.12 0.75 -8.32
CA SER A 170 -19.13 0.41 -7.30
C SER A 170 -18.79 -0.83 -6.48
N SER A 171 -18.08 -1.80 -7.07
CA SER A 171 -17.61 -3.03 -6.40
C SER A 171 -16.64 -2.76 -5.24
N SER A 172 -15.87 -1.68 -5.32
CA SER A 172 -14.92 -1.27 -4.28
C SER A 172 -15.52 -0.40 -3.18
N ALA A 173 -16.70 0.16 -3.44
CA ALA A 173 -17.36 1.10 -2.54
C ALA A 173 -18.03 0.40 -1.34
N ALA A 174 -18.09 -0.93 -1.30
CA ALA A 174 -18.72 -1.67 -0.19
C ALA A 174 -17.90 -1.58 1.11
N ASP A 175 -16.57 -1.60 1.01
CA ASP A 175 -15.66 -1.67 2.16
C ASP A 175 -15.67 -0.41 3.01
N LYS A 176 -15.75 -0.57 4.34
CA LYS A 176 -15.76 0.54 5.31
C LYS A 176 -14.51 1.43 5.17
N ASN A 177 -13.33 0.84 5.02
CA ASN A 177 -12.07 1.57 4.90
C ASN A 177 -12.01 2.42 3.63
N VAL A 178 -12.48 1.88 2.50
CA VAL A 178 -12.56 2.59 1.23
C VAL A 178 -13.57 3.74 1.31
N LYS A 179 -14.74 3.51 1.93
CA LYS A 179 -15.73 4.58 2.18
C LYS A 179 -15.15 5.73 2.99
N VAL A 180 -14.39 5.45 4.06
CA VAL A 180 -13.73 6.47 4.87
C VAL A 180 -12.70 7.25 4.05
N TYR A 181 -11.89 6.56 3.26
CA TYR A 181 -10.93 7.18 2.35
C TYR A 181 -11.62 8.12 1.35
N VAL A 182 -12.67 7.66 0.66
CA VAL A 182 -13.43 8.48 -0.31
C VAL A 182 -14.07 9.70 0.37
N LYS A 183 -14.63 9.55 1.58
CA LYS A 183 -15.12 10.70 2.35
C LYS A 183 -14.00 11.70 2.64
N SER A 184 -12.82 11.22 3.01
CA SER A 184 -11.66 12.09 3.27
C SER A 184 -11.19 12.83 2.02
N LEU A 185 -11.23 12.21 0.84
CA LEU A 185 -10.96 12.85 -0.44
C LEU A 185 -11.96 13.97 -0.75
N LYS A 186 -13.26 13.70 -0.57
CA LYS A 186 -14.32 14.72 -0.78
C LYS A 186 -14.15 15.91 0.17
N LEU A 187 -13.77 15.67 1.43
CA LEU A 187 -13.47 16.74 2.38
C LEU A 187 -12.23 17.54 1.97
N ALA A 188 -11.18 16.87 1.50
CA ALA A 188 -9.98 17.52 0.98
C ALA A 188 -10.30 18.40 -0.24
N GLN A 189 -11.18 17.95 -1.13
CA GLN A 189 -11.60 18.74 -2.28
C GLN A 189 -12.36 20.00 -1.86
N LYS A 190 -13.34 19.86 -0.96
CA LYS A 190 -14.06 21.01 -0.40
C LYS A 190 -13.12 22.01 0.28
N TRP A 191 -12.06 21.52 0.93
CA TRP A 191 -11.04 22.38 1.51
C TRP A 191 -10.24 23.11 0.43
N ALA A 192 -9.78 22.41 -0.61
CA ALA A 192 -9.05 23.00 -1.74
C ALA A 192 -9.88 24.05 -2.48
N GLU A 193 -11.18 23.80 -2.67
CA GLU A 193 -12.15 24.74 -3.22
C GLU A 193 -12.29 25.99 -2.35
N ARG A 194 -12.42 25.81 -1.03
CA ARG A 194 -12.54 26.93 -0.07
C ARG A 194 -11.28 27.79 -0.03
N GLN A 195 -10.11 27.15 -0.04
CA GLN A 195 -8.80 27.79 -0.05
C GLN A 195 -8.39 28.28 -1.45
N ARG A 196 -9.16 27.94 -2.49
CA ARG A 196 -8.89 28.29 -3.89
C ARG A 196 -7.49 27.86 -4.35
N ASN A 197 -7.04 26.69 -3.90
CA ASN A 197 -5.72 26.19 -4.24
C ASN A 197 -5.70 25.55 -5.65
N GLY A 198 -4.56 25.66 -6.33
CA GLY A 198 -4.30 24.98 -7.60
C GLY A 198 -5.35 25.28 -8.67
N ILE A 199 -6.04 24.25 -9.15
CA ILE A 199 -7.05 24.37 -10.21
C ILE A 199 -8.22 25.28 -9.81
N TRP A 200 -8.55 25.32 -8.51
CA TRP A 200 -9.70 26.08 -7.99
C TRP A 200 -9.50 27.59 -8.05
N GLN A 201 -8.25 28.06 -8.10
CA GLN A 201 -7.93 29.48 -8.29
C GLN A 201 -8.44 29.99 -9.64
N LYS A 202 -8.31 29.17 -10.68
CA LYS A 202 -8.76 29.51 -12.04
C LYS A 202 -10.29 29.50 -12.15
N LYS A 203 -10.96 28.61 -11.42
CA LYS A 203 -12.41 28.45 -11.47
C LYS A 203 -13.17 29.57 -10.75
N ASN A 204 -12.62 30.06 -9.63
CA ASN A 204 -13.27 31.05 -8.78
C ASN A 204 -12.43 32.34 -8.72
N PRO A 205 -12.79 33.42 -9.46
CA PRO A 205 -12.00 34.65 -9.53
C PRO A 205 -11.92 35.34 -8.17
N LEU A 206 -10.73 35.85 -7.83
CA LEU A 206 -10.42 36.44 -6.52
C LEU A 206 -11.44 37.52 -6.14
N THR A 207 -12.17 37.26 -5.06
CA THR A 207 -13.17 38.20 -4.53
C THR A 207 -12.59 38.88 -3.29
N LEU A 208 -12.84 40.19 -3.12
CA LEU A 208 -12.39 40.93 -1.93
C LEU A 208 -12.84 40.29 -0.61
N THR A 209 -14.05 39.73 -0.59
CA THR A 209 -14.63 39.01 0.55
C THR A 209 -13.79 37.81 0.97
N TRP A 210 -13.22 37.07 0.00
CA TRP A 210 -12.35 35.93 0.28
C TRP A 210 -11.02 36.38 0.91
N LYS A 211 -10.44 37.47 0.40
CA LYS A 211 -9.18 38.02 0.94
C LYS A 211 -9.35 38.48 2.39
N LEU A 212 -10.44 39.19 2.68
CA LEU A 212 -10.78 39.63 4.04
C LEU A 212 -11.00 38.44 4.98
N ARG A 213 -11.75 37.42 4.53
CA ARG A 213 -11.96 36.19 5.32
C ARG A 213 -10.65 35.49 5.65
N ASN A 214 -9.75 35.34 4.67
CA ASN A 214 -8.47 34.66 4.91
C ASN A 214 -7.58 35.41 5.91
N ILE A 215 -7.57 36.76 5.85
CA ILE A 215 -6.85 37.58 6.83
C ILE A 215 -7.44 37.37 8.23
N LEU A 216 -8.76 37.34 8.34
CA LEU A 216 -9.45 37.08 9.60
C LEU A 216 -9.13 35.69 10.15
N GLU A 217 -9.22 34.65 9.31
CA GLU A 217 -8.89 33.27 9.68
C GLU A 217 -7.43 33.14 10.14
N GLN A 218 -6.49 33.78 9.47
CA GLN A 218 -5.08 33.76 9.89
C GLN A 218 -4.87 34.43 11.25
N LYS A 219 -5.51 35.59 11.49
CA LYS A 219 -5.47 36.26 12.80
C LYS A 219 -6.11 35.41 13.90
N LEU A 220 -7.21 34.73 13.60
CA LEU A 220 -7.89 33.82 14.53
C LEU A 220 -7.00 32.62 14.87
N ARG A 221 -6.42 31.94 13.87
CA ARG A 221 -5.48 30.82 14.07
C ARG A 221 -4.30 31.21 14.94
N ALA A 222 -3.74 32.41 14.74
CA ALA A 222 -2.60 32.90 15.52
C ALA A 222 -2.93 33.14 17.00
N ARG A 223 -4.20 33.36 17.34
CA ARG A 223 -4.65 33.62 18.71
C ARG A 223 -5.22 32.39 19.42
N LEU A 224 -5.58 31.33 18.70
CA LEU A 224 -6.21 30.15 19.26
C LEU A 224 -5.18 29.07 19.61
N PRO A 225 -5.34 28.35 20.74
CA PRO A 225 -4.53 27.18 21.04
C PRO A 225 -4.74 26.08 20.00
N VAL A 226 -3.68 25.34 19.69
CA VAL A 226 -3.60 24.33 18.61
C VAL A 226 -4.71 23.26 18.69
N ILE A 227 -5.19 22.97 19.90
CA ILE A 227 -6.27 22.00 20.16
C ILE A 227 -7.59 22.46 19.55
N LEU A 228 -7.93 23.74 19.67
CA LEU A 228 -9.16 24.30 19.09
C LEU A 228 -9.07 24.39 17.57
N VAL A 229 -7.90 24.75 17.04
CA VAL A 229 -7.65 24.79 15.59
C VAL A 229 -7.90 23.42 14.95
N LYS A 230 -7.43 22.34 15.59
CA LYS A 230 -7.65 20.96 15.12
C LYS A 230 -9.12 20.55 15.16
N TYR A 231 -9.89 21.03 16.15
CA TYR A 231 -11.32 20.71 16.29
C TYR A 231 -12.19 21.40 15.21
N PHE A 232 -11.89 22.65 14.89
CA PHE A 232 -12.65 23.40 13.89
C PHE A 232 -12.26 23.09 12.44
N ASN A 233 -11.18 22.33 12.21
CA ASN A 233 -10.64 22.04 10.88
C ASN A 233 -10.37 23.34 10.07
N ILE A 234 -10.03 24.41 10.81
CA ILE A 234 -9.53 25.69 10.32
C ILE A 234 -8.02 25.59 10.42
#